data_AF-A0A350V3L1-F1
#
_entry.id   AF-A0A350V3L1-F1
#
_cell.length_a   1.000
_cell.length_b   1.000
_cell.length_c   1.000
_cell.angle_alpha   90.00
_cell.angle_beta   90.00
_cell.angle_gamma   90.00
#
_symmetry.space_group_name_H-M   'P 1'
#
loop_
_entity.id
_entity.type
_entity.pdbx_description
1 polymer ?
#
loop_
_entity_poly.entity_id
_entity_poly.type
_entity_poly.pdbx_seq_one_letter_code
_entity_poly.pdbx_strand_id
1 'polypeptide(L)'
;CLKSNFLENIEKFSHKEKYFLFNDLIDCCVRKCNIGLKHYEKEEFEIYTYLFDHNAYSSSENDYLAIIFYRNVMLLALNLREFEWLRQFILNHSDKLKPEYRENMMNLASANLSFEEGKFEKALKFISKVQYDFFLYKTDVKKLMLMIYYELNLFDQAFSLIDSFKHFLTDTTEISALYKTQHSNFVNIYNKLIKAKSSESLIDAGLLVNEIEKFDSIAGRNWLIRKVNEFTKKGLPKKVW
;
A
#
# COMPACT_ATOMS: atom_id res chain seq x y z
N CYS A 1 12.54 18.07 -21.96
CA CYS A 1 12.73 16.80 -21.20
C CYS A 1 12.07 15.67 -22.00
N LEU A 2 12.54 14.41 -21.90
CA LEU A 2 11.98 13.27 -22.64
C LEU A 2 10.46 13.11 -22.41
N LYS A 3 10.00 13.24 -21.15
CA LYS A 3 8.57 13.25 -20.78
C LYS A 3 7.79 14.33 -21.55
N SER A 4 8.20 15.59 -21.48
CA SER A 4 7.50 16.71 -22.13
C SER A 4 7.41 16.52 -23.64
N ASN A 5 8.52 16.16 -24.30
CA ASN A 5 8.54 15.93 -25.74
C ASN A 5 7.61 14.78 -26.16
N PHE A 6 7.57 13.71 -25.37
CA PHE A 6 6.66 12.59 -25.61
C PHE A 6 5.19 13.03 -25.47
N LEU A 7 4.83 13.68 -24.36
CA LEU A 7 3.45 14.10 -24.09
C LEU A 7 2.93 15.12 -25.11
N GLU A 8 3.76 16.08 -25.53
CA GLU A 8 3.40 17.07 -26.57
C GLU A 8 3.15 16.44 -27.95
N ASN A 9 3.72 15.24 -28.19
CA ASN A 9 3.66 14.55 -29.47
C ASN A 9 2.92 13.21 -29.37
N ILE A 10 2.17 12.98 -28.30
CA ILE A 10 1.61 11.66 -27.97
C ILE A 10 0.77 11.08 -29.12
N GLU A 11 0.01 11.91 -29.83
CA GLU A 11 -0.83 11.49 -30.96
C GLU A 11 -0.05 11.02 -32.20
N LYS A 12 1.27 11.21 -32.25
CA LYS A 12 2.13 10.69 -33.32
C LYS A 12 2.53 9.22 -33.11
N PHE A 13 2.30 8.68 -31.92
CA PHE A 13 2.70 7.33 -31.56
C PHE A 13 1.52 6.37 -31.66
N SER A 14 1.76 5.15 -32.14
CA SER A 14 0.80 4.06 -32.08
C SER A 14 0.47 3.69 -30.63
N HIS A 15 -0.67 3.02 -30.40
CA HIS A 15 -1.07 2.55 -29.07
C HIS A 15 0.03 1.73 -28.38
N LYS A 16 0.66 0.81 -29.13
CA LYS A 16 1.75 -0.03 -28.64
C LYS A 16 2.99 0.78 -28.26
N GLU A 17 3.34 1.80 -29.04
CA GLU A 17 4.44 2.72 -28.71
C GLU A 17 4.12 3.58 -27.48
N LYS A 18 2.88 4.11 -27.38
CA LYS A 18 2.41 4.83 -26.17
C LYS A 18 2.59 3.95 -24.93
N TYR A 19 2.12 2.70 -24.97
CA TYR A 19 2.28 1.74 -23.89
C TYR A 19 3.75 1.56 -23.47
N PHE A 20 4.65 1.28 -24.41
CA PHE A 20 6.08 1.08 -24.06
C PHE A 20 6.73 2.34 -23.51
N LEU A 21 6.51 3.50 -24.14
CA LEU A 21 7.08 4.77 -23.70
C LEU A 21 6.59 5.18 -22.30
N PHE A 22 5.31 4.97 -22.00
CA PHE A 22 4.81 5.19 -20.64
C PHE A 22 5.46 4.25 -19.63
N ASN A 23 5.58 2.96 -19.93
CA ASN A 23 6.25 2.01 -19.03
C ASN A 23 7.73 2.36 -18.80
N ASP A 24 8.46 2.80 -19.82
CA ASP A 24 9.85 3.26 -19.68
C ASP A 24 9.97 4.48 -18.75
N LEU A 25 9.03 5.42 -18.85
CA LEU A 25 8.97 6.59 -17.96
C LEU A 25 8.62 6.21 -16.52
N ILE A 26 7.64 5.31 -16.32
CA ILE A 26 7.28 4.77 -15.00
C ILE A 26 8.48 4.06 -14.38
N ASP A 27 9.12 3.16 -15.12
CA ASP A 27 10.31 2.42 -14.68
C ASP A 27 11.47 3.34 -14.30
N CYS A 28 11.64 4.45 -15.04
CA CYS A 28 12.60 5.48 -14.68
C CYS A 28 12.26 6.11 -13.33
N CYS A 29 11.01 6.50 -13.11
CA CYS A 29 10.56 7.08 -11.84
C CYS A 29 10.72 6.10 -10.68
N VAL A 30 10.30 4.84 -10.86
CA VAL A 30 10.45 3.78 -9.86
C VAL A 30 11.92 3.58 -9.48
N ARG A 31 12.84 3.53 -10.45
CA ARG A 31 14.29 3.45 -10.18
C ARG A 31 14.80 4.66 -9.39
N LYS A 32 14.31 5.87 -9.68
CA LYS A 32 14.69 7.09 -8.96
C LYS A 32 14.14 7.10 -7.53
N CYS A 33 12.90 6.66 -7.33
CA CYS A 33 12.31 6.47 -6.00
C CYS A 33 13.10 5.47 -5.16
N ASN A 34 13.52 4.35 -5.76
CA ASN A 34 14.28 3.29 -5.09
C ASN A 34 15.67 3.74 -4.59
N ILE A 35 16.27 4.77 -5.20
CA ILE A 35 17.52 5.38 -4.72
C ILE A 35 17.28 6.58 -3.78
N GLY A 36 16.05 6.76 -3.29
CA GLY A 36 15.68 7.76 -2.28
C GLY A 36 15.17 9.09 -2.83
N LEU A 37 15.03 9.26 -4.15
CA LEU A 37 14.52 10.49 -4.76
C LEU A 37 12.99 10.53 -4.77
N LYS A 38 12.38 10.65 -3.59
CA LYS A 38 10.92 10.53 -3.38
C LYS A 38 10.06 11.52 -4.18
N HIS A 39 10.61 12.64 -4.65
CA HIS A 39 9.84 13.59 -5.47
C HIS A 39 9.38 12.97 -6.80
N TYR A 40 10.03 11.89 -7.27
CA TYR A 40 9.59 11.14 -8.44
C TYR A 40 8.29 10.36 -8.23
N GLU A 41 7.78 10.20 -6.99
CA GLU A 41 6.46 9.60 -6.74
C GLU A 41 5.35 10.44 -7.41
N LYS A 42 5.47 11.78 -7.35
CA LYS A 42 4.52 12.69 -8.01
C LYS A 42 4.63 12.60 -9.53
N GLU A 43 5.85 12.53 -10.05
CA GLU A 43 6.11 12.38 -11.48
C GLU A 43 5.54 11.06 -12.01
N GLU A 44 5.74 9.96 -11.28
CA GLU A 44 5.18 8.64 -11.57
C GLU A 44 3.65 8.68 -11.61
N PHE A 45 3.04 9.36 -10.63
CA PHE A 45 1.59 9.51 -10.57
C PHE A 45 1.05 10.30 -11.75
N GLU A 46 1.68 11.42 -12.10
CA GLU A 46 1.31 12.17 -13.32
C GLU A 46 1.41 11.28 -14.57
N ILE A 47 2.48 10.49 -14.71
CA ILE A 47 2.63 9.58 -15.85
C ILE A 47 1.49 8.55 -15.89
N TYR A 48 1.10 7.98 -14.75
CA TYR A 48 -0.07 7.09 -14.68
C TYR A 48 -1.36 7.80 -15.11
N THR A 49 -1.60 9.04 -14.67
CA THR A 49 -2.81 9.79 -15.08
C THR A 49 -2.89 9.93 -16.60
N TYR A 50 -1.80 10.37 -17.24
CA TYR A 50 -1.73 10.43 -18.70
C TYR A 50 -1.92 9.07 -19.37
N LEU A 51 -1.32 8.01 -18.84
CA LEU A 51 -1.46 6.66 -19.38
C LEU A 51 -2.92 6.19 -19.36
N PHE A 52 -3.67 6.46 -18.28
CA PHE A 52 -5.09 6.11 -18.22
C PHE A 52 -5.96 6.99 -19.11
N ASP A 53 -5.68 8.30 -19.19
CA ASP A 53 -6.39 9.23 -20.07
C ASP A 53 -6.26 8.83 -21.56
N HIS A 54 -5.14 8.21 -21.94
CA HIS A 54 -4.88 7.75 -23.31
C HIS A 54 -5.17 6.26 -23.53
N ASN A 55 -5.80 5.58 -22.56
CA ASN A 55 -6.06 4.13 -22.58
C ASN A 55 -4.81 3.27 -22.89
N ALA A 56 -3.61 3.74 -22.53
CA ALA A 56 -2.33 3.13 -22.89
C ALA A 56 -1.78 2.17 -21.81
N TYR A 57 -2.68 1.54 -21.04
CA TYR A 57 -2.34 0.69 -19.90
C TYR A 57 -2.06 -0.78 -20.27
N SER A 58 -2.19 -1.11 -21.55
CA SER A 58 -1.91 -2.43 -22.12
C SER A 58 -1.27 -2.30 -23.50
N SER A 59 -0.64 -3.37 -24.01
CA SER A 59 0.00 -3.36 -25.33
C SER A 59 -0.98 -3.40 -26.50
N SER A 60 -2.23 -3.75 -26.23
CA SER A 60 -3.34 -3.84 -27.17
C SER A 60 -4.60 -3.28 -26.52
N GLU A 61 -5.46 -2.62 -27.30
CA GLU A 61 -6.70 -2.02 -26.81
C GLU A 61 -7.71 -3.05 -26.24
N ASN A 62 -7.57 -4.32 -26.66
CA ASN A 62 -8.42 -5.41 -26.21
C ASN A 62 -7.82 -6.21 -25.03
N ASP A 63 -6.62 -5.87 -24.60
CA ASP A 63 -5.97 -6.56 -23.48
C ASP A 63 -6.49 -6.03 -22.14
N TYR A 64 -6.55 -6.93 -21.16
CA TYR A 64 -6.89 -6.57 -19.79
C TYR A 64 -5.76 -5.79 -19.12
N LEU A 65 -6.13 -4.87 -18.24
CA LEU A 65 -5.22 -4.21 -17.33
C LEU A 65 -4.53 -5.24 -16.43
N ALA A 66 -3.20 -5.18 -16.38
CA ALA A 66 -2.41 -6.06 -15.54
C ALA A 66 -2.71 -5.79 -14.05
N ILE A 67 -2.92 -6.87 -13.32
CA ILE A 67 -3.36 -6.85 -11.93
C ILE A 67 -2.35 -6.16 -10.99
N ILE A 68 -1.06 -6.39 -11.24
CA ILE A 68 0.06 -5.78 -10.52
C ILE A 68 0.13 -4.28 -10.82
N PHE A 69 -0.14 -3.89 -12.06
CA PHE A 69 -0.14 -2.49 -12.48
C PHE A 69 -1.23 -1.70 -11.74
N TYR A 70 -2.47 -2.21 -11.72
CA TYR A 70 -3.57 -1.61 -10.98
C TYR A 70 -3.22 -1.45 -9.49
N ARG A 71 -2.66 -2.50 -8.87
CA ARG A 71 -2.22 -2.48 -7.47
C ARG A 71 -1.20 -1.38 -7.20
N ASN A 72 -0.21 -1.20 -8.07
CA ASN A 72 0.83 -0.19 -7.90
C ASN A 72 0.25 1.23 -8.00
N VAL A 73 -0.61 1.48 -8.99
CA VAL A 73 -1.34 2.75 -9.15
C VAL A 73 -2.15 3.08 -7.90
N MET A 74 -2.91 2.10 -7.38
CA MET A 74 -3.67 2.23 -6.14
C MET A 74 -2.77 2.61 -4.96
N LEU A 75 -1.66 1.89 -4.76
CA LEU A 75 -0.74 2.15 -3.64
C LEU A 75 -0.07 3.53 -3.75
N LEU A 76 0.30 3.95 -4.95
CA LEU A 76 0.89 5.26 -5.19
C LEU A 76 -0.11 6.39 -4.89
N ALA A 77 -1.35 6.27 -5.38
CA ALA A 77 -2.41 7.24 -5.09
C ALA A 77 -2.70 7.34 -3.58
N LEU A 78 -2.72 6.22 -2.87
CA LEU A 78 -2.86 6.20 -1.40
C LEU A 78 -1.69 6.92 -0.72
N ASN A 79 -0.46 6.65 -1.13
CA ASN A 79 0.74 7.26 -0.56
C ASN A 79 0.77 8.79 -0.77
N LEU A 80 0.36 9.25 -1.95
CA LEU A 80 0.24 10.67 -2.29
C LEU A 80 -1.03 11.33 -1.75
N ARG A 81 -1.94 10.56 -1.15
CA ARG A 81 -3.24 11.00 -0.61
C ARG A 81 -4.19 11.54 -1.68
N GLU A 82 -4.08 11.04 -2.90
CA GLU A 82 -4.95 11.38 -4.03
C GLU A 82 -6.26 10.57 -3.96
N PHE A 83 -7.01 10.76 -2.87
CA PHE A 83 -8.14 9.90 -2.51
C PHE A 83 -9.33 10.02 -3.46
N GLU A 84 -9.63 11.24 -3.94
CA GLU A 84 -10.73 11.43 -4.87
C GLU A 84 -10.39 10.86 -6.25
N TRP A 85 -9.15 11.09 -6.71
CA TRP A 85 -8.66 10.44 -7.93
C TRP A 85 -8.75 8.92 -7.82
N LEU A 86 -8.32 8.34 -6.70
CA LEU A 86 -8.40 6.89 -6.47
C LEU A 86 -9.84 6.38 -6.52
N ARG A 87 -10.81 7.15 -5.99
CA ARG A 87 -12.23 6.79 -6.05
C ARG A 87 -12.72 6.69 -7.50
N GLN A 88 -12.37 7.67 -8.33
CA GLN A 88 -12.70 7.67 -9.76
C GLN A 88 -11.95 6.56 -10.50
N PHE A 89 -10.69 6.32 -10.16
CA PHE A 89 -9.89 5.24 -10.73
C PHE A 89 -10.55 3.87 -10.50
N ILE A 90 -10.99 3.60 -9.28
CA ILE A 90 -11.69 2.35 -8.94
C ILE A 90 -12.97 2.21 -9.77
N LEU A 91 -13.76 3.27 -9.89
CA LEU A 91 -15.02 3.25 -10.63
C LEU A 91 -14.80 3.01 -12.14
N ASN A 92 -13.80 3.67 -12.72
CA ASN A 92 -13.62 3.74 -14.16
C ASN A 92 -12.73 2.63 -14.75
N HIS A 93 -11.89 1.99 -13.93
CA HIS A 93 -10.88 1.05 -14.44
C HIS A 93 -10.93 -0.36 -13.83
N SER A 94 -11.76 -0.62 -12.83
CA SER A 94 -11.88 -1.97 -12.26
C SER A 94 -12.44 -2.99 -13.26
N ASP A 95 -13.31 -2.55 -14.19
CA ASP A 95 -13.84 -3.39 -15.27
C ASP A 95 -12.77 -3.77 -16.31
N LYS A 96 -11.65 -3.03 -16.39
CA LYS A 96 -10.52 -3.32 -17.28
C LYS A 96 -9.64 -4.46 -16.79
N LEU A 97 -9.77 -4.89 -15.53
CA LEU A 97 -9.12 -6.10 -15.03
C LEU A 97 -9.79 -7.34 -15.63
N LYS A 98 -9.06 -8.47 -15.66
CA LYS A 98 -9.67 -9.77 -15.96
C LYS A 98 -10.85 -10.02 -15.01
N PRO A 99 -11.97 -10.60 -15.49
CA PRO A 99 -13.19 -10.80 -14.69
C PRO A 99 -12.95 -11.42 -13.31
N GLU A 100 -12.06 -12.42 -13.24
CA GLU A 100 -11.68 -13.14 -12.03
C GLU A 100 -11.01 -12.27 -10.94
N TYR A 101 -10.45 -11.11 -11.29
CA TYR A 101 -9.75 -10.23 -10.35
C TYR A 101 -10.56 -8.99 -9.93
N ARG A 102 -11.65 -8.67 -10.66
CA ARG A 102 -12.38 -7.40 -10.50
C ARG A 102 -12.88 -7.21 -9.08
N GLU A 103 -13.64 -8.17 -8.56
CA GLU A 103 -14.27 -8.07 -7.24
C GLU A 103 -13.23 -7.96 -6.12
N ASN A 104 -12.22 -8.84 -6.12
CA ASN A 104 -11.17 -8.83 -5.10
C ASN A 104 -10.38 -7.53 -5.10
N MET A 105 -10.00 -7.02 -6.28
CA MET A 105 -9.26 -5.78 -6.38
C MET A 105 -10.11 -4.56 -6.01
N MET A 106 -11.39 -4.52 -6.43
CA MET A 106 -12.32 -3.48 -6.01
C MET A 106 -12.50 -3.45 -4.49
N ASN A 107 -12.66 -4.61 -3.86
CA ASN A 107 -12.78 -4.72 -2.41
C ASN A 107 -11.48 -4.29 -1.71
N LEU A 108 -10.31 -4.72 -2.21
CA LEU A 108 -9.01 -4.30 -1.65
C LEU A 108 -8.81 -2.79 -1.75
N ALA A 109 -9.08 -2.21 -2.91
CA ALA A 109 -8.93 -0.77 -3.13
C ALA A 109 -9.92 0.04 -2.28
N SER A 110 -11.18 -0.40 -2.22
CA SER A 110 -12.22 0.23 -1.40
C SER A 110 -11.92 0.12 0.09
N ALA A 111 -11.33 -0.99 0.54
CA ALA A 111 -10.89 -1.17 1.92
C ALA A 111 -9.77 -0.20 2.29
N ASN A 112 -8.73 -0.09 1.45
CA ASN A 112 -7.63 0.86 1.68
C ASN A 112 -8.12 2.31 1.69
N LEU A 113 -8.97 2.70 0.74
CA LEU A 113 -9.54 4.05 0.70
C LEU A 113 -10.38 4.33 1.95
N SER A 114 -11.25 3.39 2.34
CA SER A 114 -12.06 3.52 3.56
C SER A 114 -11.19 3.61 4.82
N PHE A 115 -10.06 2.90 4.85
CA PHE A 115 -9.12 2.95 5.96
C PHE A 115 -8.47 4.33 6.10
N GLU A 116 -7.97 4.91 5.00
CA GLU A 116 -7.36 6.25 5.01
C GLU A 116 -8.39 7.36 5.33
N GLU A 117 -9.67 7.14 5.01
CA GLU A 117 -10.79 8.01 5.41
C GLU A 117 -11.21 7.86 6.89
N GLY A 118 -10.56 6.97 7.66
CA GLY A 118 -10.91 6.68 9.05
C GLY A 118 -12.20 5.86 9.24
N LYS A 119 -12.73 5.26 8.18
CA LYS A 119 -13.98 4.46 8.18
C LYS A 119 -13.63 2.98 8.39
N PHE A 120 -13.14 2.64 9.56
CA PHE A 120 -12.50 1.34 9.82
C PHE A 120 -13.46 0.14 9.74
N GLU A 121 -14.70 0.26 10.20
CA GLU A 121 -15.72 -0.80 10.08
C GLU A 121 -16.10 -1.05 8.62
N LYS A 122 -16.18 0.02 7.83
CA LYS A 122 -16.41 -0.06 6.38
C LYS A 122 -15.21 -0.72 5.68
N ALA A 123 -14.00 -0.36 6.07
CA ALA A 123 -12.77 -0.99 5.59
C ALA A 123 -12.77 -2.49 5.91
N LEU A 124 -13.16 -2.87 7.14
CA LEU A 124 -13.29 -4.27 7.55
C LEU A 124 -14.30 -5.02 6.66
N LYS A 125 -15.48 -4.43 6.42
CA LYS A 125 -16.52 -5.02 5.58
C LYS A 125 -16.03 -5.31 4.15
N PHE A 126 -15.21 -4.45 3.57
CA PHE A 126 -14.65 -4.68 2.24
C PHE A 126 -13.53 -5.72 2.28
N ILE A 127 -12.57 -5.59 3.19
CA ILE A 127 -11.40 -6.46 3.21
C ILE A 127 -11.76 -7.92 3.52
N SER A 128 -12.78 -8.16 4.35
CA SER A 128 -13.28 -9.51 4.64
C SER A 128 -13.89 -10.24 3.45
N LYS A 129 -14.21 -9.54 2.35
CA LYS A 129 -14.71 -10.14 1.11
C LYS A 129 -13.61 -10.57 0.14
N VAL A 130 -12.38 -10.11 0.36
CA VAL A 130 -11.26 -10.42 -0.54
C VAL A 130 -10.86 -11.87 -0.34
N GLN A 131 -10.94 -12.66 -1.40
CA GLN A 131 -10.45 -14.05 -1.42
C GLN A 131 -8.95 -14.05 -1.81
N TYR A 132 -8.10 -14.65 -0.98
CA TYR A 132 -6.63 -14.58 -1.11
C TYR A 132 -6.02 -15.72 -1.92
N ASP A 133 -6.80 -16.40 -2.78
CA ASP A 133 -6.31 -17.51 -3.60
C ASP A 133 -5.19 -17.07 -4.56
N PHE A 134 -5.10 -15.77 -4.85
CA PHE A 134 -3.93 -15.18 -5.48
C PHE A 134 -2.93 -14.66 -4.44
N PHE A 135 -1.74 -15.26 -4.46
CA PHE A 135 -0.67 -15.05 -3.49
C PHE A 135 -0.23 -13.58 -3.31
N LEU A 136 -0.26 -12.79 -4.39
CA LEU A 136 0.31 -11.44 -4.43
C LEU A 136 -0.41 -10.44 -3.52
N TYR A 137 -1.64 -10.74 -3.08
CA TYR A 137 -2.42 -9.88 -2.18
C TYR A 137 -2.33 -10.25 -0.72
N LYS A 138 -1.82 -11.44 -0.41
CA LYS A 138 -1.92 -11.98 0.94
C LYS A 138 -1.19 -11.10 1.95
N THR A 139 -0.05 -10.52 1.57
CA THR A 139 0.67 -9.55 2.42
C THR A 139 -0.09 -8.24 2.59
N ASP A 140 -0.61 -7.65 1.50
CA ASP A 140 -1.34 -6.38 1.56
C ASP A 140 -2.57 -6.49 2.43
N VAL A 141 -3.31 -7.57 2.26
CA VAL A 141 -4.56 -7.75 2.98
C VAL A 141 -4.27 -8.05 4.45
N LYS A 142 -3.38 -8.99 4.77
CA LYS A 142 -3.04 -9.27 6.17
C LYS A 142 -2.51 -8.01 6.87
N LYS A 143 -1.70 -7.21 6.18
CA LYS A 143 -1.20 -5.92 6.69
C LYS A 143 -2.35 -4.95 6.96
N LEU A 144 -3.26 -4.74 6.00
CA LEU A 144 -4.40 -3.85 6.17
C LEU A 144 -5.37 -4.33 7.26
N MET A 145 -5.65 -5.63 7.33
CA MET A 145 -6.48 -6.22 8.39
C MET A 145 -5.87 -6.00 9.77
N LEU A 146 -4.55 -6.18 9.95
CA LEU A 146 -3.88 -5.85 11.21
C LEU A 146 -4.05 -4.37 11.55
N MET A 147 -3.86 -3.47 10.60
CA MET A 147 -4.07 -2.04 10.82
C MET A 147 -5.52 -1.74 11.23
N ILE A 148 -6.51 -2.32 10.55
CA ILE A 148 -7.94 -2.19 10.90
C ILE A 148 -8.22 -2.73 12.31
N TYR A 149 -7.72 -3.92 12.65
CA TYR A 149 -7.92 -4.52 13.97
C TYR A 149 -7.32 -3.68 15.09
N TYR A 150 -6.19 -3.01 14.83
CA TYR A 150 -5.62 -2.06 15.77
C TYR A 150 -6.57 -0.89 16.03
N GLU A 151 -7.13 -0.29 14.97
CA GLU A 151 -8.03 0.87 15.09
C GLU A 151 -9.34 0.51 15.80
N LEU A 152 -9.88 -0.68 15.52
CA LEU A 152 -11.12 -1.18 16.10
C LEU A 152 -10.96 -1.89 17.45
N ASN A 153 -9.75 -1.95 18.02
CA ASN A 153 -9.44 -2.68 19.26
C ASN A 153 -9.83 -4.17 19.22
N LEU A 154 -9.74 -4.79 18.05
CA LEU A 154 -10.03 -6.22 17.85
C LEU A 154 -8.77 -7.06 18.16
N PHE A 155 -8.44 -7.13 19.45
CA PHE A 155 -7.16 -7.66 19.93
C PHE A 155 -6.99 -9.16 19.64
N ASP A 156 -8.00 -9.98 19.91
CA ASP A 156 -7.91 -11.44 19.69
C ASP A 156 -7.71 -11.77 18.20
N GLN A 157 -8.42 -11.06 17.33
CA GLN A 157 -8.30 -11.18 15.88
C GLN A 157 -6.91 -10.72 15.41
N ALA A 158 -6.37 -9.65 16.00
CA ALA A 158 -5.02 -9.18 15.72
C ALA A 158 -3.95 -10.21 16.11
N PHE A 159 -4.04 -10.80 17.32
CA PHE A 159 -3.09 -11.82 17.77
C PHE A 159 -3.13 -13.08 16.90
N SER A 160 -4.32 -13.58 16.60
CA SER A 160 -4.50 -14.72 15.69
C SER A 160 -3.93 -14.44 14.29
N LEU A 161 -4.17 -13.23 13.76
CA LEU A 161 -3.67 -12.85 12.45
C LEU A 161 -2.14 -12.69 12.45
N ILE A 162 -1.53 -12.15 13.50
CA ILE A 162 -0.07 -12.05 13.66
C ILE A 162 0.57 -13.43 13.49
N ASP A 163 0.08 -14.43 14.21
CA ASP A 163 0.68 -15.77 14.19
C ASP A 163 0.58 -16.39 12.79
N SER A 164 -0.61 -16.32 12.18
CA SER A 164 -0.80 -16.80 10.80
C SER A 164 0.04 -16.03 9.77
N PHE A 165 0.35 -14.76 10.02
CA PHE A 165 1.14 -13.93 9.11
C PHE A 165 2.62 -14.29 9.23
N LYS A 166 3.13 -14.50 10.45
CA LYS A 166 4.50 -14.98 10.66
C LYS A 166 4.75 -16.33 9.98
N HIS A 167 3.87 -17.31 10.18
CA HIS A 167 3.99 -18.61 9.52
C HIS A 167 4.05 -18.46 8.00
N PHE A 168 3.11 -17.69 7.43
CA PHE A 168 3.11 -17.41 5.99
C PHE A 168 4.40 -16.78 5.47
N LEU A 169 4.96 -15.79 6.17
CA LEU A 169 6.19 -15.09 5.76
C LEU A 169 7.42 -16.00 5.82
N THR A 170 7.45 -16.93 6.78
CA THR A 170 8.50 -17.95 6.90
C THR A 170 8.44 -18.93 5.73
N ASP A 171 7.26 -19.48 5.46
CA ASP A 171 7.10 -20.66 4.60
C ASP A 171 7.09 -20.34 3.10
N THR A 172 6.61 -19.15 2.72
CA THR A 172 6.43 -18.83 1.30
C THR A 172 7.76 -18.72 0.53
N THR A 173 7.84 -19.23 -0.69
CA THR A 173 8.99 -19.02 -1.59
C THR A 173 8.72 -18.02 -2.71
N GLU A 174 7.51 -17.48 -2.77
CA GLU A 174 7.00 -16.68 -3.90
C GLU A 174 7.30 -15.17 -3.77
N ILE A 175 7.74 -14.71 -2.60
CA ILE A 175 8.21 -13.32 -2.40
C ILE A 175 9.71 -13.24 -2.15
N SER A 176 10.31 -12.12 -2.57
CA SER A 176 11.73 -11.85 -2.38
C SER A 176 12.10 -11.78 -0.89
N ALA A 177 13.35 -12.12 -0.57
CA ALA A 177 13.87 -12.05 0.80
C ALA A 177 13.72 -10.64 1.40
N LEU A 178 13.96 -9.59 0.60
CA LEU A 178 13.77 -8.21 1.03
C LEU A 178 12.30 -7.94 1.39
N TYR A 179 11.36 -8.37 0.56
CA TYR A 179 9.93 -8.16 0.80
C TYR A 179 9.43 -8.94 2.02
N LYS A 180 9.96 -10.14 2.26
CA LYS A 180 9.74 -10.89 3.52
C LYS A 180 10.20 -10.08 4.72
N THR A 181 11.45 -9.62 4.71
CA THR A 181 12.04 -8.86 5.82
C THR A 181 11.22 -7.61 6.13
N GLN A 182 10.79 -6.86 5.11
CA GLN A 182 9.94 -5.67 5.28
C GLN A 182 8.64 -5.96 6.04
N HIS A 183 7.97 -7.07 5.71
CA HIS A 183 6.70 -7.47 6.34
C HIS A 183 6.91 -8.12 7.71
N SER A 184 7.97 -8.91 7.88
CA SER A 184 8.34 -9.47 9.18
C SER A 184 8.66 -8.37 10.19
N ASN A 185 9.40 -7.33 9.77
CA ASN A 185 9.65 -6.16 10.59
C ASN A 185 8.35 -5.44 10.97
N PHE A 186 7.43 -5.24 10.02
CA PHE A 186 6.11 -4.68 10.31
C PHE A 186 5.35 -5.51 11.36
N VAL A 187 5.24 -6.83 11.19
CA VAL A 187 4.52 -7.70 12.11
C VAL A 187 5.14 -7.69 13.51
N ASN A 188 6.47 -7.64 13.59
CA ASN A 188 7.19 -7.57 14.87
C ASN A 188 6.90 -6.27 15.63
N ILE A 189 6.97 -5.12 14.96
CA ILE A 189 6.67 -3.82 15.58
C ILE A 189 5.17 -3.72 15.91
N TYR A 190 4.30 -4.15 15.01
CA TYR A 190 2.85 -4.21 15.25
C TYR A 190 2.52 -5.04 16.50
N ASN A 191 3.15 -6.19 16.67
CA ASN A 191 2.94 -7.05 17.85
C ASN A 191 3.32 -6.34 19.16
N LYS A 192 4.40 -5.53 19.16
CA LYS A 192 4.76 -4.70 20.32
C LYS A 192 3.67 -3.65 20.60
N LEU A 193 3.20 -2.97 19.56
CA LEU A 193 2.16 -1.94 19.66
C LEU A 193 0.83 -2.48 20.17
N ILE A 194 0.35 -3.60 19.61
CA ILE A 194 -0.96 -4.15 19.98
C ILE A 194 -0.95 -4.69 21.41
N LYS A 195 0.16 -5.31 21.86
CA LYS A 195 0.34 -5.72 23.26
C LYS A 195 0.32 -4.54 24.21
N ALA A 196 1.01 -3.47 23.85
CA ALA A 196 1.01 -2.24 24.65
C ALA A 196 -0.39 -1.66 24.77
N LYS A 197 -1.13 -1.63 23.66
CA LYS A 197 -2.51 -1.14 23.62
C LYS A 197 -3.47 -2.03 24.43
N SER A 198 -3.36 -3.35 24.31
CA SER A 198 -4.28 -4.30 24.95
C SER A 198 -4.04 -4.47 26.45
N SER A 199 -2.81 -4.27 26.92
CA SER A 199 -2.43 -4.39 28.34
C SER A 199 -2.32 -3.06 29.07
N GLU A 200 -2.65 -1.95 28.39
CA GLU A 200 -2.42 -0.56 28.86
C GLU A 200 -0.99 -0.33 29.38
N SER A 201 -0.02 -1.08 28.85
CA SER A 201 1.35 -1.06 29.33
C SER A 201 2.12 0.10 28.73
N LEU A 202 2.99 0.70 29.55
CA LEU A 202 3.88 1.76 29.12
C LEU A 202 4.95 1.17 28.21
N ILE A 203 5.04 1.68 26.98
CA ILE A 203 6.17 1.44 26.09
C ILE A 203 7.03 2.69 25.97
N ASP A 204 8.34 2.49 25.89
CA ASP A 204 9.24 3.56 25.49
C ASP A 204 9.10 3.81 23.99
N ALA A 205 8.24 4.76 23.65
CA ALA A 205 7.98 5.15 22.29
C ALA A 205 9.23 5.70 21.59
N GLY A 206 10.17 6.33 22.32
CA GLY A 206 11.42 6.82 21.75
C GLY A 206 12.31 5.66 21.29
N LEU A 207 12.46 4.62 22.12
CA LEU A 207 13.18 3.40 21.75
C LEU A 207 12.52 2.70 20.55
N LEU A 208 11.19 2.65 20.50
CA LEU A 208 10.48 1.99 19.41
C LEU A 208 10.55 2.77 18.09
N VAL A 209 10.52 4.11 18.12
CA VAL A 209 10.80 4.94 16.94
C VAL A 209 12.23 4.71 16.44
N ASN A 210 13.21 4.73 17.34
CA ASN A 210 14.62 4.47 16.99
C ASN A 210 14.81 3.07 16.39
N GLU A 211 14.08 2.06 16.87
CA GLU A 211 14.07 0.72 16.28
C GLU A 211 13.51 0.75 14.85
N ILE A 212 12.39 1.45 14.62
CA ILE A 212 11.80 1.59 13.28
C ILE A 212 12.78 2.29 12.32
N GLU A 213 13.45 3.35 12.78
CA GLU A 213 14.39 4.13 11.98
C GLU A 213 15.63 3.34 11.56
N LYS A 214 16.07 2.36 12.37
CA LYS A 214 17.20 1.48 12.04
C LYS A 214 16.92 0.47 10.94
N PHE A 215 15.65 0.17 10.64
CA PHE A 215 15.36 -0.73 9.52
C PHE A 215 15.65 -0.01 8.21
N ASP A 216 16.46 -0.62 7.33
CA ASP A 216 16.65 -0.13 5.96
C ASP A 216 15.32 -0.06 5.21
N SER A 217 14.44 -1.04 5.46
CA SER A 217 13.12 -1.09 4.86
C SER A 217 12.09 -1.78 5.76
N ILE A 218 10.93 -1.15 5.91
CA ILE A 218 9.80 -1.66 6.71
C ILE A 218 8.48 -1.29 6.05
N ALA A 219 7.58 -2.26 5.92
CA ALA A 219 6.24 -2.01 5.38
C ALA A 219 5.45 -1.10 6.32
N GLY A 220 4.72 -0.12 5.78
CA GLY A 220 3.83 0.74 6.57
C GLY A 220 4.53 1.65 7.59
N ARG A 221 5.81 2.00 7.38
CA ARG A 221 6.62 2.86 8.26
C ARG A 221 5.86 4.05 8.82
N ASN A 222 5.21 4.82 7.95
CA ASN A 222 4.50 6.04 8.33
C ASN A 222 3.35 5.76 9.30
N TRP A 223 2.60 4.66 9.10
CA TRP A 223 1.53 4.28 10.01
C TRP A 223 2.08 3.82 11.35
N LEU A 224 3.12 2.98 11.37
CA LEU A 224 3.76 2.52 12.60
C LEU A 224 4.26 3.70 13.44
N ILE A 225 5.01 4.65 12.85
CA ILE A 225 5.51 5.83 13.57
C ILE A 225 4.35 6.65 14.15
N ARG A 226 3.26 6.87 13.39
CA ARG A 226 2.07 7.56 13.92
C ARG A 226 1.51 6.85 15.14
N LYS A 227 1.39 5.52 15.10
CA LYS A 227 0.86 4.72 16.23
C LYS A 227 1.77 4.67 17.43
N VAL A 228 3.09 4.59 17.24
CA VAL A 228 4.06 4.70 18.35
C VAL A 228 3.89 6.06 19.05
N ASN A 229 3.72 7.14 18.29
CA ASN A 229 3.53 8.50 18.82
C ASN A 229 2.18 8.72 19.52
N GLU A 230 1.21 7.81 19.40
CA GLU A 230 -0.02 7.88 20.21
C GLU A 230 0.26 7.53 21.68
N PHE A 231 1.29 6.74 21.97
CA PHE A 231 1.68 6.37 23.34
C PHE A 231 2.44 7.47 24.07
N THR A 232 3.22 8.32 23.37
CA THR A 232 3.88 9.48 24.00
C THR A 232 2.87 10.50 24.52
N LYS A 233 1.77 10.71 23.80
CA LYS A 233 0.70 11.65 24.19
C LYS A 233 -0.13 11.17 25.37
N LYS A 234 -0.19 9.85 25.62
CA LYS A 234 -0.90 9.25 26.75
C LYS A 234 -0.05 9.16 28.03
N GLY A 235 1.23 9.55 28.00
CA GLY A 235 2.16 9.35 29.11
C GLY A 235 3.16 10.49 29.32
N LEU A 236 2.69 11.61 29.89
CA LEU A 236 3.49 12.40 30.83
C LEU A 236 2.59 12.81 32.00
N PRO A 237 2.71 12.19 33.20
CA PRO A 237 2.39 12.95 34.40
C PRO A 237 3.31 14.18 34.38
N LYS A 238 2.73 15.37 34.54
CA LYS A 238 3.51 16.59 34.79
C LYS A 238 4.53 16.26 35.88
N LYS A 239 5.82 16.23 35.52
CA LYS A 239 6.88 16.30 36.52
C LYS A 239 6.74 17.66 37.18
N VAL A 240 6.05 17.68 38.32
CA VAL A 240 6.16 18.75 39.29
C VAL A 240 7.50 18.51 39.99
N TRP A 241 8.50 19.29 39.61
CA TRP A 241 9.64 19.59 40.46
C TRP A 241 9.76 21.11 40.49
#